data_AF-A0AAX7UQA3-F1
#
_entry.id   AF-A0AAX7UQA3-F1
#
_cell.length_a   1.000
_cell.length_b   1.000
_cell.length_c   1.000
_cell.angle_alpha   90.00
_cell.angle_beta   90.00
_cell.angle_gamma   90.00
#
_symmetry.space_group_name_H-M   'P 1'
#
loop_
_entity.id
_entity.type
_entity.pdbx_description
1 polymer ?
#
loop_
_entity_poly.entity_id
_entity_poly.type
_entity_poly.pdbx_seq_one_letter_code
_entity_poly.pdbx_strand_id
1 'polypeptide(L)'
;MVQPQPDGPMQWEMSGEESGGTLRVPPELAANEVVTRLLSDNQQLREALRRSNLALRQRCEEMEGWQRRTKEEREFLSCRFQEARSLVERLAQENHSLQSMVNGPGSSNTSSNHCCSSSQTENPQLRTARNGPVDGPQPVEGANEFLQLLKSHKEKLEEGMRELRRKNEELEKQRDEGEKEKERMLHCIDQLRGKLAQAQTNNVTEEVVQQRSEAQHSSDWYRELEEKLDYLQKSSAQRDRTEALLKQKDKDCAQLAKDCEALKAQATSLLGELQERQSWLDKSEHERVLLEDKLSSKIKALQVAERELEQQKKQHHVAMDKLLLQTQSLEQALKSERHVVTEEKKKLTQLQHAYTCLFRDYDSKLKNEGGDLCCRLEEAERALALKQDLIDKLKEEVEQQKGSLETIPVLTAQAEIYKADFLAEREAREKLNQKKEELQEQLNQALAENERLKQEATARARMEQMKMRHLDDFSARPTLIPPPQGVFPPFNTVPPAPSFRTPGLGPVGDQGPVGTEELPDLCCPKCQYLAPDMDTLQIHVMDCIQ
;
A
#
# COMPACT_ATOMS: atom_id res chain seq x y z
N MET A 1 -40.52 27.60 -30.03
CA MET A 1 -40.67 26.58 -28.97
C MET A 1 -39.88 25.35 -29.39
N VAL A 2 -39.01 24.84 -28.52
CA VAL A 2 -38.65 23.42 -28.28
C VAL A 2 -37.74 23.48 -27.03
N GLN A 3 -37.98 22.63 -26.04
CA GLN A 3 -37.09 22.51 -24.87
C GLN A 3 -36.04 21.42 -25.14
N PRO A 4 -34.78 21.59 -24.70
CA PRO A 4 -33.91 20.45 -24.49
C PRO A 4 -34.44 19.62 -23.30
N GLN A 5 -34.57 18.30 -23.47
CA GLN A 5 -34.78 17.42 -22.32
C GLN A 5 -33.46 17.28 -21.52
N PRO A 6 -33.53 17.12 -20.19
CA PRO A 6 -32.41 16.62 -19.42
C PRO A 6 -32.29 15.10 -19.62
N ASP A 7 -31.15 14.63 -20.13
CA ASP A 7 -30.82 13.20 -20.07
C ASP A 7 -30.71 12.75 -18.62
N GLY A 8 -31.36 11.63 -18.28
CA GLY A 8 -31.43 11.11 -16.93
C GLY A 8 -30.08 10.57 -16.42
N PRO A 9 -29.84 10.56 -15.10
CA PRO A 9 -28.63 9.98 -14.55
C PRO A 9 -28.58 8.48 -14.85
N MET A 10 -27.45 8.01 -15.41
CA MET A 10 -27.16 6.58 -15.63
C MET A 10 -27.11 5.84 -14.28
N GLN A 11 -28.25 5.27 -13.90
CA GLN A 11 -28.46 4.63 -12.60
C GLN A 11 -27.95 3.18 -12.63
N TRP A 12 -26.72 2.98 -12.18
CA TRP A 12 -26.14 1.65 -12.03
C TRP A 12 -26.79 0.91 -10.85
N GLU A 13 -27.83 0.11 -11.12
CA GLU A 13 -28.48 -0.75 -10.11
C GLU A 13 -27.51 -1.82 -9.60
N MET A 14 -26.88 -1.53 -8.47
CA MET A 14 -26.09 -2.47 -7.68
C MET A 14 -27.02 -3.31 -6.78
N SER A 15 -27.82 -4.18 -7.39
CA SER A 15 -28.76 -5.07 -6.68
C SER A 15 -28.01 -6.03 -5.74
N GLY A 16 -27.99 -5.69 -4.45
CA GLY A 16 -27.23 -6.37 -3.41
C GLY A 16 -27.93 -7.60 -2.84
N GLU A 17 -27.99 -8.68 -3.62
CA GLU A 17 -28.37 -10.02 -3.13
C GLU A 17 -27.21 -11.02 -3.32
N GLU A 18 -27.12 -12.04 -2.47
CA GLU A 18 -25.92 -12.89 -2.32
C GLU A 18 -25.58 -13.81 -3.52
N SER A 19 -26.37 -13.78 -4.60
CA SER A 19 -26.13 -14.57 -5.81
C SER A 19 -25.39 -13.79 -6.91
N GLY A 20 -24.06 -13.73 -6.78
CA GLY A 20 -23.16 -13.63 -7.95
C GLY A 20 -23.35 -12.42 -8.88
N GLY A 21 -23.64 -11.23 -8.33
CA GLY A 21 -23.97 -9.99 -9.05
C GLY A 21 -23.18 -9.75 -10.34
N THR A 22 -23.80 -10.10 -11.47
CA THR A 22 -23.23 -9.93 -12.82
C THR A 22 -23.63 -8.55 -13.33
N LEU A 23 -22.63 -7.69 -13.58
CA LEU A 23 -22.87 -6.34 -14.07
C LEU A 23 -23.49 -6.39 -15.47
N ARG A 24 -24.78 -6.03 -15.58
CA ARG A 24 -25.50 -6.00 -16.85
C ARG A 24 -25.16 -4.70 -17.59
N VAL A 25 -24.57 -4.83 -18.77
CA VAL A 25 -24.17 -3.69 -19.61
C VAL A 25 -25.39 -3.08 -20.30
N PRO A 26 -25.55 -1.75 -20.34
CA PRO A 26 -26.52 -1.09 -21.22
C PRO A 26 -26.27 -1.44 -22.70
N PRO A 27 -27.32 -1.63 -23.53
CA PRO A 27 -27.15 -2.03 -24.93
C PRO A 27 -26.26 -1.08 -25.77
N GLU A 28 -26.29 0.22 -25.47
CA GLU A 28 -25.51 1.25 -26.18
C GLU A 28 -23.99 1.08 -25.96
N LEU A 29 -23.60 0.50 -24.82
CA LEU A 29 -22.20 0.30 -24.42
C LEU A 29 -21.70 -1.12 -24.66
N ALA A 30 -22.57 -2.08 -24.98
CA ALA A 30 -22.22 -3.48 -25.19
C ALA A 30 -21.29 -3.70 -26.40
N ALA A 31 -21.30 -2.80 -27.38
CA ALA A 31 -20.43 -2.83 -28.56
C ALA A 31 -19.09 -2.08 -28.38
N ASN A 32 -18.84 -1.48 -27.21
CA ASN A 32 -17.62 -0.72 -26.96
C ASN A 32 -16.50 -1.65 -26.46
N GLU A 33 -15.46 -1.85 -27.29
CA GLU A 33 -14.34 -2.77 -27.00
C GLU A 33 -13.65 -2.51 -25.66
N VAL A 34 -13.53 -1.25 -25.24
CA VAL A 34 -12.92 -0.86 -23.96
C VAL A 34 -13.80 -1.31 -22.78
N VAL A 35 -15.12 -1.18 -22.91
CA VAL A 35 -16.08 -1.68 -21.92
C VAL A 35 -16.03 -3.21 -21.85
N THR A 36 -16.03 -3.91 -23.00
CA THR A 36 -15.89 -5.36 -23.06
C THR A 36 -14.59 -5.84 -22.41
N ARG A 37 -13.47 -5.13 -22.65
CA ARG A 37 -12.16 -5.42 -22.05
C ARG A 37 -12.18 -5.26 -20.54
N LEU A 38 -12.64 -4.10 -20.04
CA LEU A 38 -12.73 -3.81 -18.61
C LEU A 38 -13.62 -4.83 -17.86
N LEU A 39 -14.70 -5.31 -18.49
CA LEU A 39 -15.56 -6.35 -17.90
C LEU A 39 -14.85 -7.71 -17.84
N SER A 40 -14.12 -8.10 -18.88
CA SER A 40 -13.30 -9.32 -18.87
C SER A 40 -12.23 -9.27 -17.78
N ASP A 41 -11.52 -8.15 -17.67
CA ASP A 41 -10.47 -7.97 -16.66
C ASP A 41 -11.09 -7.90 -15.24
N ASN A 42 -12.29 -7.31 -15.06
CA ASN A 42 -13.03 -7.35 -13.80
C ASN A 42 -13.48 -8.76 -13.43
N GLN A 43 -13.93 -9.58 -14.38
CA GLN A 43 -14.25 -10.99 -14.15
C GLN A 43 -13.01 -11.79 -13.74
N GLN A 44 -11.88 -11.60 -14.43
CA GLN A 44 -10.61 -12.24 -14.09
C GLN A 44 -10.16 -11.85 -12.66
N LEU A 45 -10.27 -10.59 -12.28
CA LEU A 45 -9.99 -10.11 -10.91
C LEU A 45 -10.92 -10.75 -9.87
N ARG A 46 -12.23 -10.85 -10.14
CA ARG A 46 -13.19 -11.54 -9.26
C ARG A 46 -12.84 -13.02 -9.09
N GLU A 47 -12.47 -13.70 -10.17
CA GLU A 47 -12.05 -15.11 -10.11
C GLU A 47 -10.72 -15.30 -9.37
N ALA A 48 -9.72 -14.45 -9.61
CA ALA A 48 -8.46 -14.44 -8.87
C ALA A 48 -8.69 -14.22 -7.37
N LEU A 49 -9.56 -13.28 -7.01
CA LEU A 49 -9.94 -13.03 -5.62
C LEU A 49 -10.67 -14.22 -4.98
N ARG A 50 -11.58 -14.90 -5.70
CA ARG A 50 -12.20 -16.15 -5.22
C ARG A 50 -11.17 -17.26 -4.99
N ARG A 51 -10.27 -17.50 -5.97
CA ARG A 51 -9.19 -18.50 -5.88
C ARG A 51 -8.26 -18.20 -4.69
N SER A 52 -7.88 -16.93 -4.49
CA SER A 52 -7.05 -16.48 -3.37
C SER A 52 -7.74 -16.67 -2.01
N ASN A 53 -9.05 -16.38 -1.91
CA ASN A 53 -9.81 -16.59 -0.67
C ASN A 53 -9.96 -18.09 -0.34
N LEU A 54 -10.19 -18.95 -1.34
CA LEU A 54 -10.26 -20.40 -1.14
C LEU A 54 -8.91 -20.95 -0.65
N ALA A 55 -7.80 -20.57 -1.30
CA ALA A 55 -6.46 -20.95 -0.90
C ALA A 55 -6.03 -20.35 0.45
N LEU A 56 -6.65 -19.26 0.91
CA LEU A 56 -6.45 -18.74 2.26
C LEU A 56 -7.20 -19.58 3.30
N ARG A 57 -8.48 -19.92 3.05
CA ARG A 57 -9.28 -20.80 3.93
C ARG A 57 -8.61 -22.17 4.13
N GLN A 58 -8.18 -22.80 3.04
CA GLN A 58 -7.45 -24.08 3.08
C GLN A 58 -6.19 -24.01 3.96
N ARG A 59 -5.40 -22.93 3.85
CA ARG A 59 -4.21 -22.75 4.70
C ARG A 59 -4.54 -22.45 6.17
N CYS A 60 -5.68 -21.84 6.47
CA CYS A 60 -6.17 -21.72 7.84
C CYS A 60 -6.59 -23.08 8.41
N GLU A 61 -7.35 -23.87 7.66
CA GLU A 61 -7.78 -25.23 8.02
C GLU A 61 -6.58 -26.17 8.23
N GLU A 62 -5.56 -26.09 7.37
CA GLU A 62 -4.26 -26.78 7.52
C GLU A 62 -3.51 -26.34 8.78
N MET A 63 -3.48 -25.03 9.07
CA MET A 63 -2.81 -24.48 10.25
C MET A 63 -3.50 -24.90 11.55
N GLU A 64 -4.83 -24.84 11.61
CA GLU A 64 -5.62 -25.35 12.74
C GLU A 64 -5.42 -26.87 12.92
N GLY A 65 -5.43 -27.63 11.82
CA GLY A 65 -5.15 -29.06 11.82
C GLY A 65 -3.71 -29.40 12.25
N TRP A 66 -2.73 -28.54 11.96
CA TRP A 66 -1.36 -28.67 12.47
C TRP A 66 -1.29 -28.34 13.96
N GLN A 67 -1.84 -27.19 14.41
CA GLN A 67 -1.87 -26.81 15.82
C GLN A 67 -2.54 -27.87 16.70
N ARG A 68 -3.64 -28.48 16.22
CA ARG A 68 -4.36 -29.56 16.90
C ARG A 68 -3.47 -30.79 17.11
N ARG A 69 -2.80 -31.27 16.05
CA ARG A 69 -1.84 -32.39 16.12
C ARG A 69 -0.65 -32.08 17.02
N THR A 70 -0.06 -30.90 16.92
CA THR A 70 1.05 -30.46 17.78
C THR A 70 0.65 -30.36 19.26
N LYS A 71 -0.63 -30.09 19.55
CA LYS A 71 -1.18 -30.16 20.91
C LYS A 71 -1.35 -31.62 21.37
N GLU A 72 -1.95 -32.47 20.55
CA GLU A 72 -2.14 -33.90 20.82
C GLU A 72 -0.80 -34.62 21.07
N GLU A 73 0.22 -34.35 20.25
CA GLU A 73 1.60 -34.84 20.41
C GLU A 73 2.23 -34.38 21.73
N ARG A 74 2.03 -33.10 22.11
CA ARG A 74 2.52 -32.55 23.38
C ARG A 74 1.85 -33.20 24.58
N GLU A 75 0.54 -33.41 24.52
CA GLU A 75 -0.24 -34.07 25.56
C GLU A 75 0.17 -35.54 25.71
N PHE A 76 0.33 -36.27 24.59
CA PHE A 76 0.87 -37.63 24.58
C PHE A 76 2.28 -37.71 25.20
N LEU A 77 3.21 -36.84 24.79
CA LEU A 77 4.55 -36.78 25.38
C LEU A 77 4.52 -36.43 26.86
N SER A 78 3.65 -35.51 27.28
CA SER A 78 3.47 -35.17 28.70
C SER A 78 2.99 -36.37 29.52
N CYS A 79 2.04 -37.15 29.01
CA CYS A 79 1.59 -38.39 29.64
C CYS A 79 2.74 -39.41 29.73
N ARG A 80 3.51 -39.62 28.64
CA ARG A 80 4.67 -40.53 28.65
C ARG A 80 5.77 -40.09 29.63
N PHE A 81 6.02 -38.79 29.79
CA PHE A 81 6.94 -38.30 30.81
C PHE A 81 6.39 -38.50 32.24
N GLN A 82 5.08 -38.38 32.45
CA GLN A 82 4.45 -38.64 33.75
C GLN A 82 4.49 -40.14 34.11
N GLU A 83 4.23 -41.03 33.14
CA GLU A 83 4.44 -42.48 33.25
C GLU A 83 5.89 -42.79 33.63
N ALA A 84 6.87 -42.25 32.89
CA ALA A 84 8.30 -42.46 33.14
C ALA A 84 8.73 -41.99 34.54
N ARG A 85 8.26 -40.83 35.02
CA ARG A 85 8.51 -40.36 36.39
C ARG A 85 7.96 -41.33 37.42
N SER A 86 6.70 -41.74 37.31
CA SER A 86 6.07 -42.67 38.25
C SER A 86 6.66 -44.10 38.20
N LEU A 87 7.35 -44.48 37.12
CA LEU A 87 8.19 -45.67 37.09
C LEU A 87 9.50 -45.46 37.86
N VAL A 88 10.20 -44.35 37.62
CA VAL A 88 11.46 -44.01 38.33
C VAL A 88 11.23 -43.83 39.83
N GLU A 89 10.13 -43.20 40.25
CA GLU A 89 9.76 -43.04 41.67
C GLU A 89 9.51 -44.40 42.35
N ARG A 90 8.80 -45.33 41.68
CA ARG A 90 8.62 -46.70 42.20
C ARG A 90 9.94 -47.47 42.26
N LEU A 91 10.76 -47.41 41.22
CA LEU A 91 12.08 -48.04 41.22
C LEU A 91 13.01 -47.43 42.28
N ALA A 92 12.88 -46.16 42.61
CA ALA A 92 13.61 -45.52 43.71
C ALA A 92 13.11 -45.99 45.09
N GLN A 93 11.80 -46.11 45.29
CA GLN A 93 11.20 -46.68 46.51
C GLN A 93 11.57 -48.16 46.71
N GLU A 94 11.58 -48.94 45.64
CA GLU A 94 11.99 -50.34 45.62
C GLU A 94 13.50 -50.48 45.90
N ASN A 95 14.36 -49.69 45.25
CA ASN A 95 15.78 -49.64 45.57
C ASN A 95 16.04 -49.21 47.02
N HIS A 96 15.30 -48.25 47.56
CA HIS A 96 15.44 -47.84 48.96
C HIS A 96 15.00 -48.95 49.94
N SER A 97 14.00 -49.76 49.55
CA SER A 97 13.54 -50.91 50.33
C SER A 97 14.51 -52.10 50.25
N LEU A 98 15.11 -52.33 49.08
CA LEU A 98 16.19 -53.31 48.91
C LEU A 98 17.45 -52.87 49.69
N GLN A 99 17.81 -51.59 49.64
CA GLN A 99 18.92 -51.03 50.41
C GLN A 99 18.68 -51.10 51.93
N SER A 100 17.45 -50.91 52.42
CA SER A 100 17.17 -51.04 53.86
C SER A 100 17.16 -52.50 54.34
N MET A 101 16.79 -53.46 53.48
CA MET A 101 16.96 -54.89 53.77
C MET A 101 18.44 -55.35 53.72
N VAL A 102 19.23 -54.82 52.77
CA VAL A 102 20.68 -55.08 52.70
C VAL A 102 21.42 -54.43 53.87
N ASN A 103 21.02 -53.22 54.27
CA ASN A 103 21.55 -52.50 55.42
C ASN A 103 20.80 -52.85 56.72
N GLY A 104 20.51 -54.14 56.92
CA GLY A 104 20.16 -54.69 58.23
C GLY A 104 21.27 -54.43 59.27
N PRO A 105 21.00 -54.61 60.58
CA PRO A 105 21.84 -54.07 61.66
C PRO A 105 23.21 -54.76 61.78
N GLY A 106 24.18 -54.32 60.97
CA GLY A 106 25.50 -54.93 60.87
C GLY A 106 26.66 -54.03 60.39
N SER A 107 26.44 -52.74 60.15
CA SER A 107 27.53 -51.77 59.88
C SER A 107 27.17 -50.35 60.28
N SER A 108 27.87 -49.85 61.31
CA SER A 108 27.86 -48.43 61.72
C SER A 108 29.09 -47.74 61.17
N ASN A 109 28.97 -46.42 60.92
CA ASN A 109 30.02 -45.52 60.41
C ASN A 109 30.37 -45.78 58.93
N THR A 110 30.49 -44.78 58.07
CA THR A 110 30.93 -43.39 58.34
C THR A 110 29.99 -42.31 57.80
N SER A 111 29.86 -41.21 58.54
CA SER A 111 29.16 -40.01 58.10
C SER A 111 30.01 -39.14 57.17
N SER A 112 29.39 -38.57 56.14
CA SER A 112 29.77 -37.24 55.64
C SER A 112 28.53 -36.55 55.08
N ASN A 113 28.10 -35.48 55.75
CA ASN A 113 27.00 -34.64 55.27
C ASN A 113 27.54 -33.60 54.28
N HIS A 114 26.83 -33.41 53.17
CA HIS A 114 26.56 -32.05 52.73
C HIS A 114 25.20 -31.95 52.03
N CYS A 115 24.28 -31.21 52.64
CA CYS A 115 23.04 -30.81 51.98
C CYS A 115 23.29 -29.56 51.13
N CYS A 116 22.49 -29.39 50.08
CA CYS A 116 21.91 -28.11 49.66
C CYS A 116 20.63 -28.37 48.85
N SER A 117 19.66 -27.46 48.90
CA SER A 117 18.29 -27.73 48.48
C SER A 117 17.84 -26.93 47.27
N SER A 118 16.99 -27.56 46.46
CA SER A 118 15.85 -27.00 45.71
C SER A 118 15.96 -25.63 45.00
N SER A 119 15.61 -25.61 43.71
CA SER A 119 14.50 -24.81 43.12
C SER A 119 14.83 -24.15 41.77
N GLN A 120 13.74 -23.86 41.04
CA GLN A 120 13.58 -22.92 39.91
C GLN A 120 14.11 -23.32 38.52
N THR A 121 13.14 -23.46 37.63
CA THR A 121 13.27 -23.35 36.18
C THR A 121 13.44 -21.89 35.76
N GLU A 122 14.37 -21.58 34.85
CA GLU A 122 14.12 -20.63 33.75
C GLU A 122 15.22 -20.69 32.65
N ASN A 123 14.88 -20.16 31.48
CA ASN A 123 15.63 -20.15 30.21
C ASN A 123 14.88 -19.12 29.31
N PRO A 124 15.47 -18.39 28.33
CA PRO A 124 16.77 -18.62 27.69
C PRO A 124 17.60 -17.37 27.26
N GLN A 125 18.72 -17.64 26.56
CA GLN A 125 19.36 -16.82 25.51
C GLN A 125 19.91 -15.39 25.82
N LEU A 126 21.22 -15.22 25.64
CA LEU A 126 21.74 -14.25 24.65
C LEU A 126 23.06 -14.74 24.00
N ARG A 127 23.40 -14.18 22.82
CA ARG A 127 24.62 -14.45 22.02
C ARG A 127 25.85 -13.78 22.71
N THR A 128 27.11 -14.14 22.45
CA THR A 128 27.83 -14.00 21.16
C THR A 128 29.19 -14.72 21.18
N ALA A 129 29.67 -15.19 20.02
CA ALA A 129 30.93 -15.93 19.88
C ALA A 129 32.15 -15.06 19.53
N ARG A 130 33.36 -15.56 19.83
CA ARG A 130 34.62 -15.16 19.18
C ARG A 130 35.62 -16.33 19.17
N ASN A 131 36.42 -16.45 18.10
CA ASN A 131 37.34 -17.57 17.87
C ASN A 131 38.67 -17.44 18.64
N GLY A 132 39.26 -18.58 19.01
CA GLY A 132 40.64 -18.70 19.52
C GLY A 132 40.93 -20.11 20.09
N PRO A 133 41.87 -20.89 19.52
CA PRO A 133 42.23 -22.24 20.00
C PRO A 133 43.53 -22.25 20.85
N VAL A 134 43.83 -23.40 21.47
CA VAL A 134 45.05 -23.70 22.29
C VAL A 134 45.01 -22.97 23.65
N ASP A 135 45.21 -23.60 24.83
CA ASP A 135 46.11 -24.72 25.16
C ASP A 135 45.62 -25.62 26.32
N GLY A 136 46.33 -26.74 26.58
CA GLY A 136 46.52 -27.42 27.87
C GLY A 136 45.32 -27.78 28.79
N PRO A 137 44.93 -29.07 28.89
CA PRO A 137 44.16 -29.58 30.02
C PRO A 137 45.05 -29.73 31.27
N GLN A 138 44.68 -29.09 32.38
CA GLN A 138 45.32 -29.39 33.68
C GLN A 138 44.95 -30.81 34.14
N PRO A 139 45.90 -31.62 34.63
CA PRO A 139 45.61 -32.99 35.07
C PRO A 139 44.88 -33.01 36.41
N VAL A 140 43.86 -33.87 36.51
CA VAL A 140 43.21 -34.20 37.79
C VAL A 140 44.19 -35.01 38.63
N GLU A 141 44.51 -34.55 39.85
CA GLU A 141 45.63 -35.09 40.65
C GLU A 141 45.53 -36.60 40.95
N GLY A 142 44.30 -37.14 41.11
CA GLY A 142 44.09 -38.59 41.31
C GLY A 142 44.42 -39.48 40.10
N ALA A 143 44.56 -38.92 38.88
CA ALA A 143 44.89 -39.72 37.70
C ALA A 143 46.36 -40.22 37.71
N ASN A 144 47.25 -39.48 38.36
CA ASN A 144 48.69 -39.78 38.38
C ASN A 144 49.01 -40.98 39.28
N GLU A 145 48.34 -41.09 40.43
CA GLU A 145 48.48 -42.22 41.37
C GLU A 145 47.99 -43.53 40.74
N PHE A 146 46.83 -43.51 40.07
CA PHE A 146 46.29 -44.69 39.38
C PHE A 146 47.20 -45.13 38.22
N LEU A 147 47.79 -44.18 37.47
CA LEU A 147 48.81 -44.47 36.45
C LEU A 147 50.10 -45.04 37.05
N GLN A 148 50.58 -44.54 38.20
CA GLN A 148 51.73 -45.13 38.89
C GLN A 148 51.44 -46.56 39.37
N LEU A 149 50.24 -46.81 39.92
CA LEU A 149 49.83 -48.14 40.38
C LEU A 149 49.75 -49.14 39.21
N LEU A 150 49.14 -48.75 38.10
CA LEU A 150 49.13 -49.53 36.85
C LEU A 150 50.54 -49.80 36.31
N LYS A 151 51.43 -48.80 36.35
CA LYS A 151 52.81 -48.92 35.89
C LYS A 151 53.62 -49.87 36.78
N SER A 152 53.47 -49.79 38.10
CA SER A 152 54.08 -50.73 39.06
C SER A 152 53.52 -52.14 38.90
N HIS A 153 52.22 -52.31 38.65
CA HIS A 153 51.63 -53.62 38.39
C HIS A 153 52.15 -54.23 37.09
N LYS A 154 52.26 -53.44 36.01
CA LYS A 154 52.90 -53.84 34.76
C LYS A 154 54.36 -54.28 34.99
N GLU A 155 55.15 -53.46 35.67
CA GLU A 155 56.57 -53.71 35.92
C GLU A 155 56.80 -55.00 36.74
N LYS A 156 55.95 -55.25 37.75
CA LYS A 156 55.93 -56.52 38.51
C LYS A 156 55.59 -57.73 37.62
N LEU A 157 54.67 -57.58 36.67
CA LEU A 157 54.33 -58.64 35.70
C LEU A 157 55.51 -58.92 34.74
N GLU A 158 56.19 -57.87 34.29
CA GLU A 158 57.37 -57.96 33.41
C GLU A 158 58.61 -58.49 34.15
N GLU A 159 58.77 -58.23 35.45
CA GLU A 159 59.80 -58.87 36.30
C GLU A 159 59.47 -60.35 36.55
N GLY A 160 58.22 -60.68 36.91
CA GLY A 160 57.77 -62.06 37.08
C GLY A 160 57.93 -62.91 35.81
N MET A 161 57.65 -62.36 34.62
CA MET A 161 57.94 -63.04 33.36
C MET A 161 59.44 -63.18 33.06
N ARG A 162 60.29 -62.24 33.49
CA ARG A 162 61.76 -62.38 33.37
C ARG A 162 62.30 -63.44 34.32
N GLU A 163 61.80 -63.50 35.55
CA GLU A 163 62.19 -64.53 36.53
C GLU A 163 61.72 -65.93 36.12
N LEU A 164 60.50 -66.07 35.58
CA LEU A 164 60.00 -67.34 35.05
C LEU A 164 60.85 -67.86 33.87
N ARG A 165 61.36 -66.97 33.00
CA ARG A 165 62.30 -67.35 31.93
C ARG A 165 63.62 -67.89 32.49
N ARG A 166 64.27 -67.17 33.42
CA ARG A 166 65.50 -67.66 34.09
C ARG A 166 65.28 -69.00 34.77
N LYS A 167 64.10 -69.21 35.37
CA LYS A 167 63.75 -70.46 36.04
C LYS A 167 63.55 -71.62 35.06
N ASN A 168 63.01 -71.37 33.87
CA ASN A 168 62.97 -72.37 32.80
C ASN A 168 64.37 -72.67 32.24
N GLU A 169 65.22 -71.66 32.02
CA GLU A 169 66.61 -71.83 31.57
C GLU A 169 67.44 -72.69 32.56
N GLU A 170 67.27 -72.49 33.86
CA GLU A 170 67.93 -73.30 34.89
C GLU A 170 67.34 -74.73 35.00
N LEU A 171 66.02 -74.91 34.82
CA LEU A 171 65.39 -76.25 34.74
C LEU A 171 65.83 -77.04 33.49
N GLU A 172 65.99 -76.35 32.36
CA GLU A 172 66.53 -76.90 31.11
C GLU A 172 67.98 -77.36 31.31
N LYS A 173 68.81 -76.53 31.95
CA LYS A 173 70.18 -76.90 32.35
C LYS A 173 70.22 -78.10 33.31
N GLN A 174 69.34 -78.17 34.31
CA GLN A 174 69.25 -79.31 35.23
C GLN A 174 68.80 -80.60 34.54
N ARG A 175 67.89 -80.52 33.56
CA ARG A 175 67.54 -81.66 32.69
C ARG A 175 68.77 -82.17 31.95
N ASP A 176 69.52 -81.28 31.30
CA ASP A 176 70.68 -81.64 30.49
C ASP A 176 71.86 -82.17 31.35
N GLU A 177 72.02 -81.69 32.59
CA GLU A 177 72.98 -82.25 33.55
C GLU A 177 72.56 -83.65 34.02
N GLY A 178 71.27 -83.87 34.26
CA GLY A 178 70.71 -85.19 34.59
C GLY A 178 70.69 -86.18 33.41
N GLU A 179 70.67 -85.70 32.17
CA GLU A 179 70.85 -86.53 30.97
C GLU A 179 72.30 -87.00 30.84
N LYS A 180 73.27 -86.08 30.98
CA LYS A 180 74.70 -86.42 31.05
C LYS A 180 75.02 -87.38 32.20
N GLU A 181 74.27 -87.34 33.30
CA GLU A 181 74.37 -88.33 34.39
C GLU A 181 73.89 -89.72 33.97
N LYS A 182 72.75 -89.82 33.26
CA LYS A 182 72.26 -91.08 32.70
C LYS A 182 73.25 -91.66 31.68
N GLU A 183 73.86 -90.83 30.83
CA GLU A 183 74.91 -91.29 29.90
C GLU A 183 76.12 -91.87 30.63
N ARG A 184 76.63 -91.19 31.67
CA ARG A 184 77.70 -91.73 32.55
C ARG A 184 77.31 -93.08 33.16
N MET A 185 76.06 -93.21 33.61
CA MET A 185 75.53 -94.43 34.22
C MET A 185 75.41 -95.57 33.20
N LEU A 186 74.91 -95.31 32.00
CA LEU A 186 74.82 -96.29 30.90
C LEU A 186 76.20 -96.78 30.47
N HIS A 187 77.18 -95.89 30.33
CA HIS A 187 78.55 -96.28 30.00
C HIS A 187 79.18 -97.20 31.06
N CYS A 188 78.87 -96.98 32.35
CA CYS A 188 79.28 -97.87 33.43
C CYS A 188 78.60 -99.25 33.34
N ILE A 189 77.29 -99.30 33.04
CA ILE A 189 76.53 -100.54 32.87
C ILE A 189 77.08 -101.39 31.72
N ASP A 190 77.39 -100.79 30.57
CA ASP A 190 77.96 -101.54 29.44
C ASP A 190 79.41 -101.97 29.68
N GLN A 191 80.21 -101.21 30.45
CA GLN A 191 81.52 -101.67 30.92
C GLN A 191 81.41 -102.92 31.83
N LEU A 192 80.37 -102.98 32.68
CA LEU A 192 80.09 -104.16 33.51
C LEU A 192 79.58 -105.35 32.68
N ARG A 193 78.75 -105.12 31.67
CA ARG A 193 78.31 -106.16 30.72
C ARG A 193 79.48 -106.74 29.91
N GLY A 194 80.41 -105.91 29.46
CA GLY A 194 81.63 -106.36 28.78
C GLY A 194 82.50 -107.28 29.66
N LYS A 195 82.62 -106.96 30.96
CA LYS A 195 83.30 -107.81 31.95
C LYS A 195 82.58 -109.14 32.20
N LEU A 196 81.23 -109.13 32.20
CA LEU A 196 80.43 -110.35 32.34
C LEU A 196 80.58 -111.29 31.12
N ALA A 197 80.61 -110.72 29.91
CA ALA A 197 80.80 -111.49 28.66
C ALA A 197 82.16 -112.21 28.59
N GLN A 198 83.22 -111.67 29.21
CA GLN A 198 84.52 -112.34 29.31
C GLN A 198 84.53 -113.52 30.31
N ALA A 199 83.56 -113.62 31.21
CA ALA A 199 83.53 -114.63 32.28
C ALA A 199 82.84 -115.95 31.90
N GLN A 200 82.28 -116.09 30.69
CA GLN A 200 81.48 -117.25 30.28
C GLN A 200 82.14 -118.12 29.19
N THR A 201 83.46 -118.32 29.26
CA THR A 201 84.24 -119.04 28.22
C THR A 201 85.18 -120.14 28.75
N ASN A 202 84.81 -120.82 29.84
CA ASN A 202 85.43 -122.11 30.24
C ASN A 202 84.39 -123.05 30.86
N ASN A 203 84.56 -124.36 30.63
CA ASN A 203 83.58 -125.42 30.91
C ASN A 203 84.01 -126.39 32.04
N VAL A 204 83.01 -126.99 32.72
CA VAL A 204 82.74 -128.43 32.96
C VAL A 204 83.96 -129.37 33.15
N THR A 205 84.07 -130.16 34.23
CA THR A 205 83.57 -131.56 34.47
C THR A 205 83.41 -131.88 35.99
N GLU A 206 82.95 -133.00 36.58
CA GLU A 206 82.21 -134.29 36.31
C GLU A 206 81.69 -134.79 37.72
N GLU A 207 80.62 -135.56 37.96
CA GLU A 207 80.24 -136.97 37.65
C GLU A 207 81.10 -138.09 38.34
N VAL A 208 80.62 -139.29 38.78
CA VAL A 208 79.30 -139.91 39.14
C VAL A 208 79.56 -141.28 39.89
N VAL A 209 78.52 -142.09 40.23
CA VAL A 209 78.52 -143.50 40.79
C VAL A 209 79.05 -143.73 42.24
N GLN A 210 78.71 -144.79 43.01
CA GLN A 210 78.36 -146.21 42.69
C GLN A 210 77.33 -146.87 43.66
N GLN A 211 76.75 -148.01 43.26
CA GLN A 211 75.62 -148.73 43.90
C GLN A 211 75.99 -149.79 44.96
N ARG A 212 75.08 -150.07 45.91
CA ARG A 212 74.74 -151.36 46.60
C ARG A 212 73.75 -151.08 47.77
N SER A 213 72.82 -151.94 48.23
CA SER A 213 72.56 -153.38 48.00
C SER A 213 71.04 -153.69 48.00
N GLU A 214 70.60 -154.69 47.24
CA GLU A 214 69.18 -154.88 46.84
C GLU A 214 68.24 -155.56 47.87
N ALA A 215 68.60 -155.59 49.16
CA ALA A 215 67.76 -156.16 50.24
C ALA A 215 67.01 -155.07 51.03
N GLN A 216 67.72 -154.00 51.41
CA GLN A 216 67.12 -152.76 51.93
C GLN A 216 66.22 -152.10 50.86
N HIS A 217 66.67 -152.19 49.60
CA HIS A 217 66.10 -151.54 48.42
C HIS A 217 64.60 -151.80 48.18
N SER A 218 63.98 -152.83 48.77
CA SER A 218 62.52 -153.00 48.71
C SER A 218 61.79 -152.01 49.63
N SER A 219 62.15 -152.00 50.93
CA SER A 219 61.59 -151.04 51.90
C SER A 219 62.00 -149.60 51.57
N ASP A 220 63.21 -149.42 51.04
CA ASP A 220 63.66 -148.12 50.55
C ASP A 220 62.96 -147.74 49.24
N TRP A 221 62.57 -148.68 48.36
CA TRP A 221 61.72 -148.35 47.22
C TRP A 221 60.35 -147.85 47.66
N TYR A 222 59.71 -148.52 48.63
CA TYR A 222 58.40 -148.06 49.10
C TYR A 222 58.48 -146.68 49.75
N ARG A 223 59.50 -146.43 50.59
CA ARG A 223 59.76 -145.09 51.14
C ARG A 223 60.09 -144.06 50.06
N GLU A 224 60.96 -144.38 49.10
CA GLU A 224 61.32 -143.46 48.01
C GLU A 224 60.14 -143.23 47.05
N LEU A 225 59.22 -144.20 46.90
CA LEU A 225 57.95 -144.02 46.19
C LEU A 225 56.96 -143.19 47.00
N GLU A 226 56.88 -143.33 48.31
CA GLU A 226 56.06 -142.46 49.16
C GLU A 226 56.60 -141.03 49.18
N GLU A 227 57.92 -140.84 49.26
CA GLU A 227 58.59 -139.55 49.11
C GLU A 227 58.45 -138.98 47.70
N LYS A 228 58.51 -139.80 46.64
CA LYS A 228 58.19 -139.36 45.26
C LYS A 228 56.71 -139.07 45.06
N LEU A 229 55.80 -139.79 45.72
CA LEU A 229 54.36 -139.55 45.66
C LEU A 229 54.01 -138.24 46.38
N ASP A 230 54.54 -138.04 47.58
CA ASP A 230 54.43 -136.79 48.35
C ASP A 230 55.12 -135.63 47.62
N TYR A 231 56.29 -135.83 47.00
CA TYR A 231 56.93 -134.82 46.14
C TYR A 231 56.08 -134.52 44.89
N LEU A 232 55.50 -135.52 44.23
CA LEU A 232 54.61 -135.32 43.08
C LEU A 232 53.28 -134.66 43.49
N GLN A 233 52.78 -134.94 44.69
CA GLN A 233 51.56 -134.36 45.27
C GLN A 233 51.80 -132.92 45.76
N LYS A 234 52.97 -132.63 46.34
CA LYS A 234 53.46 -131.26 46.65
C LYS A 234 53.73 -130.47 45.37
N SER A 235 54.34 -131.10 44.36
CA SER A 235 54.54 -130.55 43.02
C SER A 235 53.22 -130.29 42.31
N SER A 236 52.21 -131.15 42.50
CA SER A 236 50.86 -130.90 41.98
C SER A 236 50.22 -129.76 42.73
N ALA A 237 50.14 -129.79 44.05
CA ALA A 237 49.61 -128.68 44.84
C ALA A 237 50.35 -127.35 44.56
N GLN A 238 51.64 -127.39 44.21
CA GLN A 238 52.39 -126.21 43.74
C GLN A 238 52.00 -125.79 42.32
N ARG A 239 51.87 -126.72 41.36
CA ARG A 239 51.33 -126.45 40.02
C ARG A 239 49.91 -125.88 40.10
N ASP A 240 49.02 -126.51 40.85
CA ASP A 240 47.63 -126.09 41.08
C ASP A 240 47.57 -124.68 41.70
N ARG A 241 48.46 -124.36 42.65
CA ARG A 241 48.63 -123.00 43.19
C ARG A 241 49.13 -122.01 42.13
N THR A 242 50.14 -122.37 41.34
CA THR A 242 50.64 -121.49 40.27
C THR A 242 49.62 -121.30 39.14
N GLU A 243 48.83 -122.31 38.82
CA GLU A 243 47.77 -122.26 37.81
C GLU A 243 46.58 -121.44 38.30
N ALA A 244 46.20 -121.55 39.58
CA ALA A 244 45.22 -120.67 40.21
C ALA A 244 45.69 -119.20 40.24
N LEU A 245 46.98 -118.97 40.47
CA LEU A 245 47.59 -117.63 40.46
C LEU A 245 47.69 -117.06 39.03
N LEU A 246 48.01 -117.89 38.04
CA LEU A 246 47.95 -117.54 36.61
C LEU A 246 46.52 -117.18 36.20
N LYS A 247 45.53 -118.04 36.48
CA LYS A 247 44.11 -117.77 36.26
C LYS A 247 43.58 -116.55 37.00
N GLN A 248 44.25 -116.11 38.07
CA GLN A 248 43.94 -114.81 38.69
C GLN A 248 44.59 -113.66 37.90
N LYS A 249 45.87 -113.79 37.49
CA LYS A 249 46.54 -112.78 36.65
C LYS A 249 45.88 -112.61 35.29
N ASP A 250 45.33 -113.67 34.70
CA ASP A 250 44.54 -113.60 33.47
C ASP A 250 43.25 -112.78 33.66
N LYS A 251 42.57 -112.94 34.80
CA LYS A 251 41.40 -112.10 35.16
C LYS A 251 41.81 -110.66 35.42
N ASP A 252 42.91 -110.44 36.15
CA ASP A 252 43.44 -109.10 36.42
C ASP A 252 43.76 -108.38 35.09
N CYS A 253 44.43 -109.06 34.15
CA CYS A 253 44.74 -108.54 32.82
C CYS A 253 43.48 -108.30 31.98
N ALA A 254 42.50 -109.22 32.01
CA ALA A 254 41.23 -109.06 31.32
C ALA A 254 40.36 -107.93 31.91
N GLN A 255 40.50 -107.61 33.20
CA GLN A 255 39.87 -106.44 33.80
C GLN A 255 40.58 -105.15 33.39
N LEU A 256 41.91 -105.11 33.51
CA LEU A 256 42.72 -103.96 33.05
C LEU A 256 42.49 -103.64 31.57
N ALA A 257 42.29 -104.65 30.71
CA ALA A 257 41.92 -104.45 29.31
C ALA A 257 40.58 -103.71 29.16
N LYS A 258 39.53 -104.14 29.89
CA LYS A 258 38.22 -103.47 29.91
C LYS A 258 38.31 -102.06 30.49
N ASP A 259 39.10 -101.86 31.54
CA ASP A 259 39.30 -100.55 32.16
C ASP A 259 40.01 -99.61 31.18
N CYS A 260 41.00 -100.10 30.42
CA CYS A 260 41.63 -99.36 29.34
C CYS A 260 40.67 -99.05 28.17
N GLU A 261 39.74 -99.95 27.84
CA GLU A 261 38.70 -99.72 26.82
C GLU A 261 37.66 -98.68 27.30
N ALA A 262 37.24 -98.76 28.56
CA ALA A 262 36.34 -97.79 29.19
C ALA A 262 36.98 -96.40 29.27
N LEU A 263 38.26 -96.31 29.68
CA LEU A 263 39.02 -95.05 29.70
C LEU A 263 39.23 -94.48 28.29
N LYS A 264 39.46 -95.32 27.27
CA LYS A 264 39.49 -94.87 25.86
C LYS A 264 38.15 -94.32 25.41
N ALA A 265 37.04 -95.00 25.72
CA ALA A 265 35.70 -94.54 25.39
C ALA A 265 35.31 -93.23 26.11
N GLN A 266 35.72 -93.08 27.37
CA GLN A 266 35.55 -91.84 28.12
C GLN A 266 36.39 -90.70 27.51
N ALA A 267 37.65 -90.97 27.13
CA ALA A 267 38.52 -89.99 26.49
C ALA A 267 38.00 -89.56 25.11
N THR A 268 37.44 -90.46 24.30
CA THR A 268 36.82 -90.10 23.02
C THR A 268 35.50 -89.35 23.20
N SER A 269 34.69 -89.68 24.22
CA SER A 269 33.48 -88.90 24.57
C SER A 269 33.85 -87.46 24.92
N LEU A 270 34.81 -87.27 25.84
CA LEU A 270 35.27 -85.95 26.26
C LEU A 270 35.91 -85.15 25.12
N LEU A 271 36.60 -85.82 24.18
CA LEU A 271 37.10 -85.18 22.95
C LEU A 271 35.97 -84.73 22.03
N GLY A 272 34.92 -85.53 21.86
CA GLY A 272 33.72 -85.16 21.10
C GLY A 272 33.00 -83.96 21.73
N GLU A 273 32.77 -84.01 23.04
CA GLU A 273 32.18 -82.89 23.79
C GLU A 273 33.03 -81.61 23.67
N LEU A 274 34.36 -81.71 23.78
CA LEU A 274 35.27 -80.57 23.59
C LEU A 274 35.14 -79.97 22.18
N GLN A 275 35.11 -80.83 21.15
CA GLN A 275 34.96 -80.41 19.74
C GLN A 275 33.59 -79.76 19.47
N GLU A 276 32.50 -80.28 20.06
CA GLU A 276 31.20 -79.63 20.00
C GLU A 276 31.22 -78.26 20.66
N ARG A 277 31.78 -78.13 21.87
CA ARG A 277 31.86 -76.85 22.59
C ARG A 277 32.74 -75.84 21.86
N GLN A 278 33.83 -76.28 21.21
CA GLN A 278 34.62 -75.43 20.32
C GLN A 278 33.78 -74.96 19.13
N SER A 279 33.05 -75.87 18.45
CA SER A 279 32.16 -75.49 17.33
C SER A 279 31.04 -74.53 17.75
N TRP A 280 30.58 -74.56 19.00
CA TRP A 280 29.66 -73.56 19.54
C TRP A 280 30.34 -72.23 19.87
N LEU A 281 31.58 -72.25 20.39
CA LEU A 281 32.39 -71.05 20.60
C LEU A 281 32.67 -70.33 19.27
N ASP A 282 33.12 -71.05 18.25
CA ASP A 282 33.45 -70.52 16.92
C ASP A 282 32.24 -69.81 16.27
N LYS A 283 31.04 -70.41 16.39
CA LYS A 283 29.78 -69.81 15.92
C LYS A 283 29.45 -68.53 16.70
N SER A 284 29.55 -68.58 18.03
CA SER A 284 29.25 -67.42 18.88
C SER A 284 30.23 -66.27 18.66
N GLU A 285 31.51 -66.56 18.40
CA GLU A 285 32.49 -65.55 18.01
C GLU A 285 32.20 -64.98 16.62
N HIS A 286 31.83 -65.80 15.64
CA HIS A 286 31.43 -65.32 14.32
C HIS A 286 30.19 -64.40 14.41
N GLU A 287 29.19 -64.76 15.21
CA GLU A 287 28.02 -63.92 15.48
C GLU A 287 28.40 -62.62 16.21
N ARG A 288 29.32 -62.67 17.18
CA ARG A 288 29.87 -61.49 17.89
C ARG A 288 30.51 -60.51 16.90
N VAL A 289 31.43 -60.97 16.05
CA VAL A 289 32.10 -60.12 15.04
C VAL A 289 31.08 -59.52 14.06
N LEU A 290 30.12 -60.33 13.60
CA LEU A 290 29.08 -59.89 12.68
C LEU A 290 28.09 -58.87 13.32
N LEU A 291 27.92 -58.89 14.64
CA LEU A 291 27.20 -57.86 15.40
C LEU A 291 28.05 -56.60 15.63
N GLU A 292 29.35 -56.74 15.88
CA GLU A 292 30.30 -55.62 16.03
C GLU A 292 30.47 -54.83 14.72
N ASP A 293 30.51 -55.50 13.56
CA ASP A 293 30.50 -54.86 12.23
C ASP A 293 29.18 -54.11 11.97
N LYS A 294 28.04 -54.72 12.30
CA LYS A 294 26.72 -54.07 12.21
C LYS A 294 26.65 -52.84 13.12
N LEU A 295 27.14 -52.93 14.35
CA LEU A 295 27.20 -51.82 15.30
C LEU A 295 28.12 -50.70 14.77
N SER A 296 29.31 -51.05 14.29
CA SER A 296 30.27 -50.12 13.70
C SER A 296 29.71 -49.40 12.46
N SER A 297 28.93 -50.11 11.62
CA SER A 297 28.22 -49.54 10.48
C SER A 297 27.12 -48.58 10.93
N LYS A 298 26.31 -48.95 11.94
CA LYS A 298 25.26 -48.08 12.51
C LYS A 298 25.83 -46.84 13.19
N ILE A 299 26.96 -46.94 13.91
CA ILE A 299 27.66 -45.79 14.49
C ILE A 299 28.13 -44.82 13.38
N LYS A 300 28.76 -45.34 12.31
CA LYS A 300 29.19 -44.51 11.16
C LYS A 300 28.01 -43.79 10.50
N ALA A 301 26.88 -44.49 10.28
CA ALA A 301 25.68 -43.90 9.70
C ALA A 301 25.04 -42.83 10.62
N LEU A 302 24.97 -43.10 11.92
CA LEU A 302 24.46 -42.15 12.92
C LEU A 302 25.31 -40.87 12.96
N GLN A 303 26.64 -40.99 12.98
CA GLN A 303 27.53 -39.82 12.91
C GLN A 303 27.40 -39.01 11.61
N VAL A 304 26.98 -39.62 10.50
CA VAL A 304 26.69 -38.87 9.26
C VAL A 304 25.39 -38.08 9.42
N ALA A 305 24.33 -38.71 9.93
CA ALA A 305 23.05 -38.04 10.20
C ALA A 305 23.17 -36.91 11.24
N GLU A 306 24.02 -37.06 12.27
CA GLU A 306 24.31 -36.00 13.24
C GLU A 306 24.97 -34.78 12.58
N ARG A 307 25.95 -35.00 11.71
CA ARG A 307 26.63 -33.93 10.96
C ARG A 307 25.68 -33.23 9.98
N GLU A 308 24.81 -33.99 9.32
CA GLU A 308 23.80 -33.43 8.41
C GLU A 308 22.74 -32.61 9.16
N LEU A 309 22.21 -33.11 10.28
CA LEU A 309 21.30 -32.37 11.16
C LEU A 309 21.94 -31.06 11.66
N GLU A 310 23.23 -31.10 12.02
CA GLU A 310 23.97 -29.93 12.46
C GLU A 310 24.25 -28.93 11.31
N GLN A 311 24.42 -29.41 10.08
CA GLN A 311 24.47 -28.57 8.88
C GLN A 311 23.10 -27.93 8.59
N GLN A 312 22.00 -28.69 8.67
CA GLN A 312 20.64 -28.17 8.50
C GLN A 312 20.31 -27.11 9.56
N LYS A 313 20.64 -27.34 10.85
CA LYS A 313 20.52 -26.33 11.90
C LYS A 313 21.24 -25.02 11.55
N LYS A 314 22.47 -25.09 11.04
CA LYS A 314 23.25 -23.91 10.61
C LYS A 314 22.60 -23.19 9.42
N GLN A 315 22.10 -23.93 8.43
CA GLN A 315 21.35 -23.36 7.31
C GLN A 315 20.06 -22.67 7.79
N HIS A 316 19.32 -23.27 8.72
CA HIS A 316 18.12 -22.65 9.31
C HIS A 316 18.45 -21.40 10.13
N HIS A 317 19.57 -21.36 10.88
CA HIS A 317 20.01 -20.14 11.57
C HIS A 317 20.32 -19.00 10.58
N VAL A 318 21.03 -19.29 9.49
CA VAL A 318 21.33 -18.29 8.44
C VAL A 318 20.05 -17.82 7.74
N ALA A 319 19.10 -18.72 7.48
CA ALA A 319 17.80 -18.36 6.90
C ALA A 319 16.98 -17.49 7.87
N MET A 320 16.97 -17.80 9.16
CA MET A 320 16.30 -17.01 10.20
C MET A 320 16.92 -15.62 10.35
N ASP A 321 18.25 -15.53 10.49
CA ASP A 321 18.94 -14.24 10.61
C ASP A 321 18.75 -13.37 9.33
N LYS A 322 18.69 -13.98 8.14
CA LYS A 322 18.32 -13.29 6.89
C LYS A 322 16.87 -12.75 6.92
N LEU A 323 15.91 -13.54 7.39
CA LEU A 323 14.51 -13.11 7.50
C LEU A 323 14.35 -12.01 8.56
N LEU A 324 15.06 -12.08 9.68
CA LEU A 324 15.07 -11.02 10.70
C LEU A 324 15.61 -9.69 10.14
N LEU A 325 16.72 -9.73 9.39
CA LEU A 325 17.24 -8.55 8.69
C LEU A 325 16.26 -7.99 7.65
N GLN A 326 15.57 -8.85 6.91
CA GLN A 326 14.54 -8.42 5.95
C GLN A 326 13.35 -7.75 6.65
N THR A 327 12.84 -8.34 7.74
CA THR A 327 11.77 -7.73 8.57
C THR A 327 12.21 -6.38 9.13
N GLN A 328 13.40 -6.29 9.72
CA GLN A 328 13.93 -5.04 10.28
C GLN A 328 14.06 -3.94 9.20
N SER A 329 14.50 -4.29 7.99
CA SER A 329 14.57 -3.36 6.86
C SER A 329 13.19 -2.86 6.42
N LEU A 330 12.17 -3.74 6.42
CA LEU A 330 10.79 -3.37 6.06
C LEU A 330 10.12 -2.54 7.17
N GLU A 331 10.37 -2.85 8.44
CA GLU A 331 9.93 -2.03 9.59
C GLU A 331 10.54 -0.62 9.56
N GLN A 332 11.83 -0.50 9.20
CA GLN A 332 12.49 0.79 9.04
C GLN A 332 11.91 1.59 7.86
N ALA A 333 11.63 0.92 6.73
CA ALA A 333 10.96 1.55 5.59
C ALA A 333 9.56 2.05 5.97
N LEU A 334 8.71 1.21 6.55
CA LEU A 334 7.36 1.56 7.04
C LEU A 334 7.39 2.69 8.07
N LYS A 335 8.40 2.74 8.95
CA LYS A 335 8.60 3.85 9.89
C LYS A 335 8.91 5.16 9.18
N SER A 336 9.68 5.13 8.10
CA SER A 336 9.98 6.32 7.28
C SER A 336 8.76 6.78 6.48
N GLU A 337 8.01 5.86 5.85
CA GLU A 337 6.76 6.18 5.13
C GLU A 337 5.72 6.80 6.05
N ARG A 338 5.53 6.26 7.26
CA ARG A 338 4.64 6.84 8.28
C ARG A 338 5.03 8.28 8.63
N HIS A 339 6.33 8.61 8.66
CA HIS A 339 6.77 9.98 8.88
C HIS A 339 6.48 10.89 7.66
N VAL A 340 6.75 10.42 6.44
CA VAL A 340 6.39 11.17 5.22
C VAL A 340 4.89 11.46 5.17
N VAL A 341 4.05 10.46 5.45
CA VAL A 341 2.58 10.63 5.51
C VAL A 341 2.15 11.65 6.57
N THR A 342 2.83 11.75 7.72
CA THR A 342 2.51 12.80 8.70
C THR A 342 2.96 14.20 8.27
N GLU A 343 4.05 14.34 7.51
CA GLU A 343 4.44 15.64 6.93
C GLU A 343 3.52 16.06 5.78
N GLU A 344 3.17 15.16 4.85
CA GLU A 344 2.21 15.47 3.77
C GLU A 344 0.83 15.81 4.33
N LYS A 345 0.40 15.18 5.43
CA LYS A 345 -0.84 15.57 6.13
C LYS A 345 -0.77 17.00 6.68
N LYS A 346 0.37 17.43 7.25
CA LYS A 346 0.54 18.82 7.70
C LYS A 346 0.48 19.80 6.53
N LYS A 347 1.19 19.51 5.43
CA LYS A 347 1.18 20.33 4.20
C LYS A 347 -0.24 20.45 3.62
N LEU A 348 -1.00 19.36 3.59
CA LEU A 348 -2.40 19.37 3.16
C LEU A 348 -3.26 20.29 4.04
N THR A 349 -3.14 20.21 5.37
CA THR A 349 -3.86 21.11 6.28
C THR A 349 -3.43 22.58 6.14
N GLN A 350 -2.14 22.84 5.90
CA GLN A 350 -1.65 24.19 5.59
C GLN A 350 -2.24 24.73 4.27
N LEU A 351 -2.28 23.91 3.22
CA LEU A 351 -2.87 24.27 1.92
C LEU A 351 -4.39 24.49 2.02
N GLN A 352 -5.09 23.65 2.77
CA GLN A 352 -6.52 23.84 3.08
C GLN A 352 -6.76 25.17 3.80
N HIS A 353 -5.95 25.50 4.81
CA HIS A 353 -6.05 26.77 5.51
C HIS A 353 -5.77 27.99 4.61
N ALA A 354 -4.72 27.90 3.78
CA ALA A 354 -4.39 28.94 2.80
C ALA A 354 -5.52 29.16 1.77
N TYR A 355 -6.10 28.08 1.26
CA TYR A 355 -7.27 28.13 0.37
C TYR A 355 -8.49 28.77 1.06
N THR A 356 -8.78 28.40 2.32
CA THR A 356 -9.87 29.02 3.10
C THR A 356 -9.64 30.52 3.32
N CYS A 357 -8.40 30.95 3.55
CA CYS A 357 -8.06 32.37 3.66
C CYS A 357 -8.28 33.09 2.32
N LEU A 358 -7.69 32.59 1.22
CA LEU A 358 -7.87 33.17 -0.11
C LEU A 358 -9.34 33.26 -0.53
N PHE A 359 -10.14 32.23 -0.23
CA PHE A 359 -11.58 32.25 -0.48
C PHE A 359 -12.28 33.36 0.31
N ARG A 360 -12.07 33.44 1.63
CA ARG A 360 -12.64 34.50 2.48
C ARG A 360 -12.22 35.90 2.03
N ASP A 361 -10.96 36.07 1.64
CA ASP A 361 -10.40 37.37 1.28
C ASP A 361 -10.94 37.82 -0.10
N TYR A 362 -11.18 36.87 -1.03
CA TYR A 362 -11.92 37.11 -2.28
C TYR A 362 -13.41 37.44 -2.04
N ASP A 363 -14.07 36.70 -1.13
CA ASP A 363 -15.47 36.92 -0.72
C ASP A 363 -15.66 38.31 -0.08
N SER A 364 -14.68 38.75 0.72
CA SER A 364 -14.63 40.09 1.30
C SER A 364 -14.38 41.16 0.22
N LYS A 365 -13.51 40.87 -0.77
CA LYS A 365 -13.25 41.79 -1.88
C LYS A 365 -14.52 42.02 -2.70
N LEU A 366 -15.23 40.96 -3.09
CA LEU A 366 -16.50 41.06 -3.83
C LEU A 366 -17.56 41.87 -3.07
N LYS A 367 -17.68 41.68 -1.75
CA LYS A 367 -18.63 42.45 -0.92
C LYS A 367 -18.26 43.93 -0.82
N ASN A 368 -16.98 44.25 -0.71
CA ASN A 368 -16.50 45.63 -0.63
C ASN A 368 -16.61 46.36 -1.98
N GLU A 369 -16.19 45.74 -3.08
CA GLU A 369 -16.29 46.33 -4.43
C GLU A 369 -17.75 46.43 -4.90
N GLY A 370 -18.59 45.43 -4.60
CA GLY A 370 -20.03 45.50 -4.83
C GLY A 370 -20.70 46.62 -4.02
N GLY A 371 -20.30 46.82 -2.77
CA GLY A 371 -20.79 47.91 -1.92
C GLY A 371 -20.45 49.30 -2.48
N ASP A 372 -19.18 49.54 -2.84
CA ASP A 372 -18.74 50.82 -3.44
C ASP A 372 -19.52 51.12 -4.74
N LEU A 373 -19.65 50.13 -5.62
CA LEU A 373 -20.38 50.28 -6.88
C LEU A 373 -21.87 50.57 -6.67
N CYS A 374 -22.53 49.94 -5.70
CA CYS A 374 -23.91 50.26 -5.35
C CYS A 374 -24.05 51.69 -4.81
N CYS A 375 -23.23 52.10 -3.84
CA CYS A 375 -23.30 53.46 -3.28
C CYS A 375 -23.04 54.53 -4.35
N ARG A 376 -22.09 54.30 -5.26
CA ARG A 376 -21.79 55.21 -6.38
C ARG A 376 -22.88 55.22 -7.45
N LEU A 377 -23.61 54.12 -7.65
CA LEU A 377 -24.79 54.09 -8.51
C LEU A 377 -25.92 54.92 -7.89
N GLU A 378 -26.24 54.71 -6.61
CA GLU A 378 -27.24 55.52 -5.88
C GLU A 378 -26.91 57.02 -5.87
N GLU A 379 -25.63 57.38 -5.78
CA GLU A 379 -25.15 58.77 -5.89
C GLU A 379 -25.34 59.33 -7.29
N ALA A 380 -25.06 58.55 -8.34
CA ALA A 380 -25.29 58.94 -9.72
C ALA A 380 -26.80 59.10 -10.03
N GLU A 381 -27.64 58.20 -9.53
CA GLU A 381 -29.11 58.28 -9.65
C GLU A 381 -29.66 59.52 -8.94
N ARG A 382 -29.22 59.79 -7.70
CA ARG A 382 -29.55 61.03 -6.97
C ARG A 382 -29.09 62.28 -7.71
N ALA A 383 -27.90 62.26 -8.32
CA ALA A 383 -27.39 63.37 -9.11
C ALA A 383 -28.15 63.57 -10.45
N LEU A 384 -28.66 62.49 -11.05
CA LEU A 384 -29.53 62.55 -12.23
C LEU A 384 -30.91 63.11 -11.88
N ALA A 385 -31.51 62.70 -10.76
CA ALA A 385 -32.77 63.27 -10.27
C ALA A 385 -32.66 64.79 -10.03
N LEU A 386 -31.61 65.24 -9.33
CA LEU A 386 -31.36 66.68 -9.12
C LEU A 386 -31.11 67.47 -10.42
N LYS A 387 -30.54 66.83 -11.44
CA LYS A 387 -30.42 67.43 -12.79
C LYS A 387 -31.77 67.49 -13.51
N GLN A 388 -32.62 66.48 -13.34
CA GLN A 388 -33.97 66.47 -13.92
C GLN A 388 -34.83 67.57 -13.29
N ASP A 389 -34.82 67.71 -11.97
CA ASP A 389 -35.49 68.81 -11.24
C ASP A 389 -35.04 70.20 -11.74
N LEU A 390 -33.75 70.36 -12.06
CA LEU A 390 -33.21 71.61 -12.61
C LEU A 390 -33.64 71.82 -14.06
N ILE A 391 -33.62 70.78 -14.89
CA ILE A 391 -34.08 70.82 -16.28
C ILE A 391 -35.56 71.22 -16.34
N ASP A 392 -36.41 70.67 -15.47
CA ASP A 392 -37.84 70.94 -15.50
C ASP A 392 -38.19 72.34 -14.95
N LYS A 393 -37.44 72.87 -13.98
CA LYS A 393 -37.51 74.29 -13.59
C LYS A 393 -37.10 75.22 -14.73
N LEU A 394 -35.99 74.91 -15.42
CA LEU A 394 -35.54 75.71 -16.57
C LEU A 394 -36.54 75.66 -17.74
N LYS A 395 -37.28 74.56 -17.93
CA LYS A 395 -38.42 74.52 -18.87
C LYS A 395 -39.57 75.42 -18.41
N GLU A 396 -39.96 75.37 -17.13
CA GLU A 396 -41.01 76.23 -16.57
C GLU A 396 -40.68 77.72 -16.73
N GLU A 397 -39.44 78.11 -16.40
CA GLU A 397 -38.92 79.47 -16.62
C GLU A 397 -38.94 79.86 -18.12
N VAL A 398 -38.60 78.94 -19.03
CA VAL A 398 -38.64 79.19 -20.48
C VAL A 398 -40.06 79.35 -21.01
N GLU A 399 -41.05 78.56 -20.55
CA GLU A 399 -42.46 78.77 -20.94
C GLU A 399 -43.02 80.07 -20.36
N GLN A 400 -42.66 80.45 -19.14
CA GLN A 400 -43.03 81.75 -18.56
C GLN A 400 -42.41 82.93 -19.34
N GLN A 401 -41.16 82.78 -19.80
CA GLN A 401 -40.51 83.76 -20.66
C GLN A 401 -41.15 83.84 -22.05
N LYS A 402 -41.56 82.72 -22.66
CA LYS A 402 -42.31 82.70 -23.94
C LYS A 402 -43.63 83.47 -23.84
N GLY A 403 -44.46 83.19 -22.83
CA GLY A 403 -45.71 83.93 -22.60
C GLY A 403 -45.48 85.42 -22.34
N SER A 404 -44.31 85.80 -21.82
CA SER A 404 -43.90 87.21 -21.70
C SER A 404 -43.47 87.81 -23.05
N LEU A 405 -42.75 87.06 -23.88
CA LEU A 405 -42.31 87.47 -25.23
C LEU A 405 -43.50 87.64 -26.19
N GLU A 406 -44.59 86.88 -26.04
CA GLU A 406 -45.83 87.05 -26.81
C GLU A 406 -46.47 88.44 -26.67
N THR A 407 -46.13 89.20 -25.61
CA THR A 407 -46.57 90.59 -25.46
C THR A 407 -45.83 91.57 -26.38
N ILE A 408 -44.62 91.23 -26.84
CA ILE A 408 -43.77 92.14 -27.63
C ILE A 408 -44.38 92.44 -29.01
N PRO A 409 -44.86 91.45 -29.80
CA PRO A 409 -45.59 91.73 -31.04
C PRO A 409 -46.81 92.63 -30.84
N VAL A 410 -47.57 92.44 -29.75
CA VAL A 410 -48.77 93.23 -29.44
C VAL A 410 -48.40 94.69 -29.14
N LEU A 411 -47.40 94.91 -28.29
CA LEU A 411 -46.91 96.26 -27.96
C LEU A 411 -46.23 96.94 -29.16
N THR A 412 -45.57 96.18 -30.02
CA THR A 412 -44.96 96.68 -31.27
C THR A 412 -46.04 97.15 -32.23
N ALA A 413 -47.06 96.33 -32.50
CA ALA A 413 -48.20 96.70 -33.33
C ALA A 413 -48.97 97.92 -32.76
N GLN A 414 -49.14 98.00 -31.43
CA GLN A 414 -49.75 99.15 -30.79
C GLN A 414 -48.92 100.44 -31.00
N ALA A 415 -47.59 100.37 -30.90
CA ALA A 415 -46.71 101.50 -31.16
C ALA A 415 -46.70 101.92 -32.65
N GLU A 416 -46.80 100.96 -33.57
CA GLU A 416 -46.93 101.22 -35.01
C GLU A 416 -48.26 101.88 -35.37
N ILE A 417 -49.37 101.45 -34.76
CA ILE A 417 -50.69 102.08 -34.91
C ILE A 417 -50.65 103.53 -34.40
N TYR A 418 -50.18 103.79 -33.17
CA TYR A 418 -50.08 105.17 -32.67
C TYR A 418 -49.16 106.06 -33.51
N LYS A 419 -48.09 105.49 -34.08
CA LYS A 419 -47.21 106.20 -35.02
C LYS A 419 -47.93 106.53 -36.33
N ALA A 420 -48.75 105.62 -36.86
CA ALA A 420 -49.56 105.86 -38.06
C ALA A 420 -50.64 106.93 -37.80
N ASP A 421 -51.38 106.82 -36.68
CA ASP A 421 -52.40 107.79 -36.26
C ASP A 421 -51.80 109.19 -36.09
N PHE A 422 -50.64 109.30 -35.42
CA PHE A 422 -49.94 110.58 -35.25
C PHE A 422 -49.51 111.20 -36.58
N LEU A 423 -49.02 110.38 -37.54
CA LEU A 423 -48.65 110.86 -38.87
C LEU A 423 -49.88 111.31 -39.67
N ALA A 424 -50.99 110.57 -39.58
CA ALA A 424 -52.25 110.91 -40.25
C ALA A 424 -52.88 112.21 -39.68
N GLU A 425 -52.91 112.37 -38.36
CA GLU A 425 -53.35 113.61 -37.72
C GLU A 425 -52.42 114.78 -38.10
N ARG A 426 -51.09 114.57 -38.13
CA ARG A 426 -50.15 115.61 -38.56
C ARG A 426 -50.38 116.03 -40.01
N GLU A 427 -50.57 115.08 -40.93
CA GLU A 427 -50.86 115.36 -42.34
C GLU A 427 -52.21 116.10 -42.50
N ALA A 428 -53.24 115.70 -41.73
CA ALA A 428 -54.51 116.40 -41.68
C ALA A 428 -54.37 117.83 -41.13
N ARG A 429 -53.51 118.02 -40.12
CA ARG A 429 -53.18 119.33 -39.52
C ARG A 429 -52.42 120.24 -40.47
N GLU A 430 -51.47 119.71 -41.22
CA GLU A 430 -50.71 120.40 -42.27
C GLU A 430 -51.66 120.85 -43.41
N LYS A 431 -52.52 119.95 -43.90
CA LYS A 431 -53.57 120.26 -44.89
C LYS A 431 -54.59 121.28 -44.39
N LEU A 432 -54.93 121.26 -43.09
CA LEU A 432 -55.80 122.26 -42.47
C LEU A 432 -55.11 123.64 -42.42
N ASN A 433 -53.82 123.68 -42.11
CA ASN A 433 -53.07 124.94 -42.06
C ASN A 433 -52.85 125.54 -43.46
N GLN A 434 -52.56 124.71 -44.47
CA GLN A 434 -52.52 125.13 -45.88
C GLN A 434 -53.83 125.81 -46.29
N LYS A 435 -54.98 125.16 -46.06
CA LYS A 435 -56.31 125.74 -46.34
C LYS A 435 -56.61 127.01 -45.56
N LYS A 436 -56.11 127.12 -44.31
CA LYS A 436 -56.23 128.33 -43.51
C LYS A 436 -55.41 129.48 -44.11
N GLU A 437 -54.21 129.20 -44.61
CA GLU A 437 -53.35 130.19 -45.27
C GLU A 437 -53.94 130.63 -46.62
N GLU A 438 -54.43 129.69 -47.43
CA GLU A 438 -55.20 129.96 -48.66
C GLU A 438 -56.41 130.88 -48.40
N LEU A 439 -57.23 130.58 -47.37
CA LEU A 439 -58.40 131.37 -47.01
C LEU A 439 -58.03 132.73 -46.41
N GLN A 440 -56.92 132.81 -45.66
CA GLN A 440 -56.41 134.08 -45.12
C GLN A 440 -55.89 134.98 -46.25
N GLU A 441 -55.24 134.42 -47.27
CA GLU A 441 -54.82 135.18 -48.44
C GLU A 441 -56.01 135.62 -49.31
N GLN A 442 -57.00 134.75 -49.54
CA GLN A 442 -58.27 135.14 -50.19
C GLN A 442 -58.97 136.28 -49.44
N LEU A 443 -59.00 136.25 -48.10
CA LEU A 443 -59.54 137.33 -47.28
C LEU A 443 -58.71 138.63 -47.43
N ASN A 444 -57.38 138.53 -47.44
CA ASN A 444 -56.50 139.69 -47.64
C ASN A 444 -56.70 140.30 -49.04
N GLN A 445 -56.83 139.49 -50.08
CA GLN A 445 -57.13 139.92 -51.45
C GLN A 445 -58.51 140.61 -51.52
N ALA A 446 -59.54 140.02 -50.92
CA ALA A 446 -60.88 140.61 -50.86
C ALA A 446 -60.92 141.94 -50.09
N LEU A 447 -60.13 142.09 -49.02
CA LEU A 447 -59.97 143.34 -48.29
C LEU A 447 -59.23 144.41 -49.11
N ALA A 448 -58.16 144.03 -49.81
CA ALA A 448 -57.41 144.92 -50.71
C ALA A 448 -58.28 145.38 -51.89
N GLU A 449 -59.10 144.51 -52.46
CA GLU A 449 -60.09 144.87 -53.47
C GLU A 449 -61.19 145.77 -52.90
N ASN A 450 -61.62 145.56 -51.64
CA ASN A 450 -62.55 146.46 -50.97
C ASN A 450 -61.99 147.88 -50.84
N GLU A 451 -60.71 148.03 -50.49
CA GLU A 451 -60.02 149.32 -50.47
C GLU A 451 -59.81 149.91 -51.88
N ARG A 452 -59.48 149.10 -52.90
CA ARG A 452 -59.47 149.55 -54.31
C ARG A 452 -60.84 150.13 -54.70
N LEU A 453 -61.92 149.43 -54.38
CA LEU A 453 -63.28 149.84 -54.71
C LEU A 453 -63.72 151.08 -53.91
N LYS A 454 -63.24 151.29 -52.67
CA LYS A 454 -63.42 152.56 -51.92
C LYS A 454 -62.62 153.71 -52.53
N GLN A 455 -61.39 153.48 -52.97
CA GLN A 455 -60.57 154.47 -53.67
C GLN A 455 -61.21 154.86 -55.00
N GLU A 456 -61.75 153.90 -55.75
CA GLU A 456 -62.54 154.18 -56.95
C GLU A 456 -63.88 154.87 -56.65
N ALA A 457 -64.59 154.49 -55.58
CA ALA A 457 -65.84 155.16 -55.20
C ALA A 457 -65.59 156.62 -54.80
N THR A 458 -64.50 156.91 -54.09
CA THR A 458 -64.10 158.29 -53.75
C THR A 458 -63.55 159.06 -54.96
N ALA A 459 -62.88 158.40 -55.90
CA ALA A 459 -62.50 158.99 -57.19
C ALA A 459 -63.73 159.31 -58.06
N ARG A 460 -64.71 158.41 -58.13
CA ARG A 460 -66.01 158.63 -58.80
C ARG A 460 -66.78 159.77 -58.14
N ALA A 461 -66.82 159.83 -56.80
CA ALA A 461 -67.44 160.94 -56.08
C ALA A 461 -66.78 162.30 -56.41
N ARG A 462 -65.44 162.36 -56.52
CA ARG A 462 -64.72 163.57 -56.97
C ARG A 462 -65.04 163.93 -58.43
N MET A 463 -65.15 162.95 -59.32
CA MET A 463 -65.54 163.15 -60.73
C MET A 463 -66.97 163.70 -60.84
N GLU A 464 -67.92 163.16 -60.08
CA GLU A 464 -69.30 163.68 -60.03
C GLU A 464 -69.34 165.11 -59.46
N GLN A 465 -68.52 165.40 -58.44
CA GLN A 465 -68.38 166.74 -57.88
C GLN A 465 -67.74 167.76 -58.84
N MET A 466 -66.97 167.33 -59.85
CA MET A 466 -66.52 168.18 -60.96
C MET A 466 -67.63 168.44 -61.98
N LYS A 467 -68.45 167.44 -62.34
CA LYS A 467 -69.58 167.61 -63.26
C LYS A 467 -70.62 168.61 -62.75
N MET A 468 -70.90 168.61 -61.45
CA MET A 468 -71.87 169.48 -60.77
C MET A 468 -71.46 170.97 -60.69
N ARG A 469 -70.60 171.46 -61.61
CA ARG A 469 -70.16 172.87 -61.68
C ARG A 469 -70.37 173.54 -63.06
N HIS A 470 -70.84 172.81 -64.07
CA HIS A 470 -70.97 173.31 -65.44
C HIS A 470 -72.24 172.77 -66.13
N LEU A 471 -73.42 172.96 -65.53
CA LEU A 471 -74.69 172.43 -66.06
C LEU A 471 -75.93 173.30 -65.75
N ASP A 472 -75.75 174.62 -65.71
CA ASP A 472 -76.84 175.59 -65.86
C ASP A 472 -76.98 176.02 -67.34
N ASP A 473 -78.14 176.60 -67.67
CA ASP A 473 -78.60 177.04 -68.99
C ASP A 473 -78.92 175.96 -70.07
N PHE A 474 -80.14 175.43 -69.92
CA PHE A 474 -81.12 175.07 -70.97
C PHE A 474 -80.92 173.83 -71.87
N SER A 475 -81.30 172.71 -71.26
CA SER A 475 -81.86 171.51 -71.91
C SER A 475 -83.01 171.76 -72.89
N ALA A 476 -83.05 171.03 -74.01
CA ALA A 476 -84.29 170.52 -74.62
C ALA A 476 -84.05 169.40 -75.65
N ARG A 477 -84.56 168.18 -75.39
CA ARG A 477 -85.60 167.52 -76.23
C ARG A 477 -86.04 166.16 -75.64
N PRO A 478 -87.31 166.00 -75.22
CA PRO A 478 -87.88 164.71 -74.80
C PRO A 478 -88.60 163.98 -75.95
N THR A 479 -88.89 162.69 -75.78
CA THR A 479 -89.97 161.98 -76.51
C THR A 479 -90.51 160.84 -75.63
N LEU A 480 -91.84 160.75 -75.50
CA LEU A 480 -92.53 159.64 -74.80
C LEU A 480 -93.02 158.59 -75.80
N ILE A 481 -93.20 157.34 -75.35
CA ILE A 481 -94.33 156.42 -75.70
C ILE A 481 -94.26 155.15 -74.79
N PRO A 482 -95.39 154.44 -74.50
CA PRO A 482 -95.62 153.82 -73.18
C PRO A 482 -95.77 152.24 -73.22
N PRO A 483 -96.20 151.53 -72.14
CA PRO A 483 -95.93 150.08 -71.90
C PRO A 483 -97.05 149.11 -72.39
N PRO A 484 -96.89 147.76 -72.30
CA PRO A 484 -97.37 147.02 -71.11
C PRO A 484 -96.68 145.66 -70.72
N GLN A 485 -97.01 145.18 -69.52
CA GLN A 485 -97.19 143.80 -68.98
C GLN A 485 -96.79 142.52 -69.77
N GLY A 486 -96.31 141.46 -69.06
CA GLY A 486 -96.73 140.07 -69.34
C GLY A 486 -95.82 138.84 -69.02
N VAL A 487 -96.25 137.99 -68.05
CA VAL A 487 -96.31 136.49 -68.06
C VAL A 487 -95.04 135.59 -68.26
N PHE A 488 -94.66 134.86 -67.17
CA PHE A 488 -94.43 133.38 -66.97
C PHE A 488 -94.13 132.38 -68.14
N PRO A 489 -93.68 131.10 -67.89
CA PRO A 489 -92.86 130.44 -66.82
C PRO A 489 -91.86 129.38 -67.46
N PRO A 490 -91.57 128.10 -67.02
CA PRO A 490 -91.63 127.38 -65.71
C PRO A 490 -90.47 126.37 -65.33
N PHE A 491 -90.47 125.93 -64.05
CA PHE A 491 -90.25 124.56 -63.45
C PHE A 491 -88.93 123.71 -63.49
N ASN A 492 -88.52 123.27 -62.27
CA ASN A 492 -88.17 121.90 -61.76
C ASN A 492 -87.03 121.05 -62.43
N THR A 493 -86.44 119.97 -61.86
CA THR A 493 -86.70 119.11 -60.65
C THR A 493 -85.39 118.43 -60.13
N VAL A 494 -85.49 117.56 -59.09
CA VAL A 494 -84.45 116.76 -58.37
C VAL A 494 -85.15 115.45 -57.88
N PRO A 495 -84.54 114.26 -57.58
CA PRO A 495 -83.13 113.75 -57.55
C PRO A 495 -82.93 112.59 -58.60
N PRO A 496 -82.23 111.42 -58.43
CA PRO A 496 -81.18 110.92 -57.50
C PRO A 496 -79.99 110.13 -58.18
N ALA A 497 -79.15 109.45 -57.38
CA ALA A 497 -78.23 108.36 -57.80
C ALA A 497 -78.93 106.96 -57.73
N PRO A 498 -78.34 105.83 -58.23
CA PRO A 498 -77.31 105.11 -57.45
C PRO A 498 -76.24 104.27 -58.23
N SER A 499 -75.19 103.88 -57.48
CA SER A 499 -74.36 102.64 -57.55
C SER A 499 -74.49 101.65 -58.74
N PHE A 500 -73.36 101.26 -59.36
CA PHE A 500 -72.66 99.99 -59.01
C PHE A 500 -71.24 99.79 -59.64
N ARG A 501 -70.34 99.27 -58.79
CA ARG A 501 -68.99 98.67 -58.93
C ARG A 501 -68.31 98.42 -60.31
N THR A 502 -67.03 98.86 -60.36
CA THR A 502 -65.82 98.13 -60.83
C THR A 502 -65.61 97.89 -62.34
N PRO A 503 -64.49 98.42 -62.90
CA PRO A 503 -63.39 97.54 -63.33
C PRO A 503 -61.94 98.03 -63.06
N GLY A 504 -61.06 97.05 -62.78
CA GLY A 504 -59.58 96.94 -62.93
C GLY A 504 -58.59 98.14 -62.96
N LEU A 505 -57.36 97.92 -62.44
CA LEU A 505 -56.11 97.74 -63.24
C LEU A 505 -54.79 97.85 -62.42
N GLY A 506 -54.17 96.71 -62.08
CA GLY A 506 -52.72 96.50 -61.85
C GLY A 506 -51.95 97.41 -60.86
N PRO A 507 -50.59 97.42 -60.89
CA PRO A 507 -49.69 96.49 -61.59
C PRO A 507 -48.52 95.92 -60.72
N VAL A 508 -47.90 94.82 -61.19
CA VAL A 508 -46.50 94.36 -60.98
C VAL A 508 -45.95 94.20 -59.54
N GLY A 509 -45.47 92.99 -59.22
CA GLY A 509 -44.76 92.67 -57.97
C GLY A 509 -44.07 91.32 -58.02
N ASP A 510 -42.81 91.32 -58.47
CA ASP A 510 -41.86 90.22 -58.64
C ASP A 510 -41.85 89.15 -57.52
N GLN A 511 -41.78 87.86 -57.89
CA GLN A 511 -41.45 86.76 -56.96
C GLN A 511 -40.64 85.66 -57.66
N GLY A 512 -39.57 85.23 -56.97
CA GLY A 512 -38.62 84.20 -57.41
C GLY A 512 -39.08 82.75 -57.20
N PRO A 513 -38.18 81.78 -57.43
CA PRO A 513 -38.58 80.40 -57.75
C PRO A 513 -38.30 79.36 -56.64
N VAL A 514 -38.69 78.12 -56.94
CA VAL A 514 -38.35 76.86 -56.24
C VAL A 514 -38.95 76.69 -54.85
N GLY A 515 -40.09 76.00 -54.79
CA GLY A 515 -40.43 75.13 -53.67
C GLY A 515 -40.13 73.68 -54.05
N THR A 516 -39.15 73.06 -53.40
CA THR A 516 -38.97 71.60 -53.40
C THR A 516 -39.65 71.04 -52.17
N GLU A 517 -40.64 70.15 -52.36
CA GLU A 517 -41.18 69.34 -51.27
C GLU A 517 -40.13 68.29 -50.88
N GLU A 518 -39.62 68.34 -49.64
CA GLU A 518 -38.79 67.28 -49.09
C GLU A 518 -39.66 66.09 -48.70
N LEU A 519 -39.50 64.96 -49.40
CA LEU A 519 -40.02 63.68 -48.96
C LEU A 519 -39.26 63.23 -47.70
N PRO A 520 -39.92 62.61 -46.71
CA PRO A 520 -39.25 62.08 -45.53
C PRO A 520 -38.37 60.86 -45.88
N ASP A 521 -37.14 60.81 -45.36
CA ASP A 521 -36.18 59.72 -45.58
C ASP A 521 -36.71 58.37 -45.10
N LEU A 522 -36.98 57.46 -46.04
CA LEU A 522 -37.45 56.11 -45.78
C LEU A 522 -36.27 55.15 -45.49
N CYS A 523 -35.63 55.34 -44.33
CA CYS A 523 -34.48 54.54 -43.90
C CYS A 523 -34.84 53.39 -42.93
N CYS A 524 -34.16 52.24 -43.06
CA CYS A 524 -34.32 51.12 -42.14
C CYS A 524 -33.56 51.37 -40.81
N PRO A 525 -34.21 51.33 -39.64
CA PRO A 525 -33.57 51.72 -38.37
C PRO A 525 -32.51 50.74 -37.84
N LYS A 526 -32.43 49.49 -38.34
CA LYS A 526 -31.42 48.50 -37.90
C LYS A 526 -30.08 48.66 -38.64
N CYS A 527 -30.10 49.09 -39.90
CA CYS A 527 -28.94 49.07 -40.80
C CYS A 527 -28.69 50.39 -41.57
N GLN A 528 -29.60 51.37 -41.46
CA GLN A 528 -29.55 52.67 -42.14
C GLN A 528 -29.60 52.60 -43.68
N TYR A 529 -30.08 51.47 -44.24
CA TYR A 529 -30.39 51.36 -45.67
C TYR A 529 -31.51 52.33 -46.06
N LEU A 530 -31.26 53.21 -47.04
CA LEU A 530 -32.26 54.11 -47.62
C LEU A 530 -33.06 53.38 -48.71
N ALA A 531 -34.38 53.33 -48.56
CA ALA A 531 -35.28 52.81 -49.60
C ALA A 531 -35.87 53.97 -50.42
N PRO A 532 -36.04 53.81 -51.75
CA PRO A 532 -36.65 54.84 -52.60
C PRO A 532 -38.18 54.95 -52.42
N ASP A 533 -38.81 53.96 -51.77
CA ASP A 533 -40.25 53.87 -51.55
C ASP A 533 -40.57 53.00 -50.31
N MET A 534 -41.83 53.05 -49.87
CA MET A 534 -42.29 52.37 -48.65
C MET A 534 -42.38 50.84 -48.79
N ASP A 535 -42.68 50.31 -49.96
CA ASP A 535 -42.84 48.87 -50.17
C ASP A 535 -41.45 48.21 -50.18
N THR A 536 -40.47 48.85 -50.84
CA THR A 536 -39.06 48.48 -50.77
C THR A 536 -38.52 48.56 -49.32
N LEU A 537 -38.94 49.56 -48.54
CA LEU A 537 -38.59 49.63 -47.11
C LEU A 537 -39.20 48.46 -46.31
N GLN A 538 -40.48 48.15 -46.52
CA GLN A 538 -41.14 47.05 -45.79
C GLN A 538 -40.53 45.69 -46.08
N ILE A 539 -40.21 45.40 -47.35
CA ILE A 539 -39.51 44.16 -47.74
C ILE A 539 -38.14 44.11 -47.05
N HIS A 540 -37.35 45.19 -47.13
CA HIS A 540 -36.04 45.22 -46.49
C HIS A 540 -36.12 45.05 -44.97
N VAL A 541 -37.08 45.70 -44.30
CA VAL A 541 -37.29 45.57 -42.84
C VAL A 541 -37.69 44.14 -42.46
N MET A 542 -38.47 43.44 -43.28
CA MET A 542 -38.86 42.04 -43.05
C MET A 542 -37.65 41.09 -43.00
N ASP A 543 -36.75 41.21 -43.97
CA ASP A 543 -35.54 40.39 -44.06
C ASP A 543 -34.47 40.85 -43.06
N CYS A 544 -34.36 42.16 -42.82
CA CYS A 544 -33.35 42.73 -41.95
C CYS A 544 -33.64 42.49 -40.46
N ILE A 545 -34.87 42.24 -40.03
CA ILE A 545 -35.19 42.01 -38.60
C ILE A 545 -34.84 40.60 -38.09
N GLN A 546 -34.59 39.63 -38.99
CA GLN A 546 -34.02 38.32 -38.64
C GLN A 546 -32.53 38.42 -38.22
#